data_AF-R9HDJ4-F1
#
_entry.id   AF-R9HDJ4-F1
#
_cell.length_a   1.000
_cell.length_b   1.000
_cell.length_c   1.000
_cell.angle_alpha   90.00
_cell.angle_beta   90.00
_cell.angle_gamma   90.00
#
_symmetry.space_group_name_H-M   'P 1'
#
loop_
_entity.id
_entity.type
_entity.pdbx_description
1 polymer ?
#
loop_
_entity_poly.entity_id
_entity_poly.type
_entity_poly.pdbx_seq_one_letter_code
_entity_poly.pdbx_strand_id
1 'polypeptide(L)'
;MCSKVKDFLTDDDFINYALGVTPEAASQWETYFREHPEQIADAEEAKAVLLAPADVACDFSLVENQDLKDRIVSSIKDFSNIL
;
A
#
# COMPACT_ATOMS: atom_id res chain seq x y z
N MET A 1 0.40 -9.64 -19.17
CA MET A 1 0.29 -10.66 -18.11
C MET A 1 -0.57 -10.04 -17.02
N CYS A 2 -1.63 -10.71 -16.57
CA CYS A 2 -2.29 -10.31 -15.32
C CYS A 2 -1.25 -10.47 -14.20
N SER A 3 -1.00 -9.42 -13.42
CA SER A 3 -0.01 -9.47 -12.35
C SER A 3 -0.46 -10.47 -11.28
N LYS A 4 0.38 -11.47 -10.97
CA LYS A 4 0.12 -12.47 -9.94
C LYS A 4 0.00 -11.85 -8.54
N VAL A 5 0.59 -10.67 -8.35
CA VAL A 5 0.43 -9.83 -7.15
C VAL A 5 -1.05 -9.61 -6.82
N LYS A 6 -1.90 -9.35 -7.82
CA LYS A 6 -3.32 -9.10 -7.57
C LYS A 6 -4.06 -10.36 -7.12
N ASP A 7 -3.67 -11.53 -7.63
CA ASP A 7 -4.25 -12.81 -7.22
C ASP A 7 -3.98 -13.02 -5.71
N PHE A 8 -2.74 -12.80 -5.25
CA PHE A 8 -2.37 -12.86 -3.82
C PHE A 8 -3.13 -11.86 -2.95
N LEU A 9 -3.29 -10.62 -3.42
CA LEU A 9 -4.01 -9.57 -2.70
C LEU A 9 -5.54 -9.83 -2.57
N THR A 10 -6.06 -10.83 -3.29
CA THR A 10 -7.47 -11.24 -3.21
C THR A 10 -7.66 -12.58 -2.50
N ASP A 11 -6.58 -13.22 -2.06
CA ASP A 11 -6.59 -14.50 -1.36
C ASP A 11 -6.55 -14.27 0.16
N ASP A 12 -7.65 -14.58 0.85
CA ASP A 12 -7.79 -14.38 2.30
C ASP A 12 -6.79 -15.23 3.10
N ASP A 13 -6.44 -16.43 2.63
CA ASP A 13 -5.45 -17.30 3.30
C ASP A 13 -4.04 -16.70 3.17
N PHE A 14 -3.74 -16.08 2.03
CA PHE A 14 -2.50 -15.34 1.84
C PHE A 14 -2.43 -14.11 2.74
N ILE A 15 -3.51 -13.34 2.83
CA ILE A 15 -3.59 -12.15 3.68
C ILE A 15 -3.40 -12.52 5.15
N ASN A 16 -4.05 -13.58 5.64
CA ASN A 16 -3.89 -14.07 7.01
C ASN A 16 -2.45 -14.49 7.32
N TYR A 17 -1.78 -15.13 6.35
CA TYR A 17 -0.36 -15.44 6.43
C TYR A 17 0.51 -14.17 6.47
N ALA A 18 0.29 -13.23 5.55
CA ALA A 18 1.05 -11.98 5.45
C ALA A 18 0.94 -11.12 6.71
N LEU A 19 -0.24 -11.11 7.34
CA LEU A 19 -0.52 -10.38 8.58
C LEU A 19 -0.13 -11.16 9.85
N GLY A 20 0.33 -12.41 9.73
CA GLY A 20 0.75 -13.24 10.86
C GLY A 20 -0.40 -13.64 11.79
N VAL A 21 -1.64 -13.71 11.30
CA VAL A 21 -2.84 -14.01 12.09
C VAL A 21 -2.89 -15.47 12.52
N THR A 22 -2.44 -16.39 11.65
CA THR A 22 -2.50 -17.84 11.88
C THR A 22 -1.14 -18.51 11.65
N PRO A 23 -0.53 -19.14 12.68
CA PRO A 23 0.74 -19.86 12.56
C PRO A 23 0.71 -21.01 11.55
N GLU A 24 -0.43 -21.68 11.40
CA GLU A 24 -0.60 -22.82 10.50
C GLU A 24 -0.46 -22.41 9.02
N ALA A 25 -0.85 -21.17 8.68
CA ALA A 25 -0.73 -20.65 7.33
C ALA A 25 0.75 -20.46 6.94
N ALA A 26 1.63 -20.10 7.89
CA ALA A 26 3.05 -19.93 7.60
C ALA A 26 3.69 -21.21 7.05
N SER A 27 3.43 -22.36 7.67
CA SER A 27 3.98 -23.63 7.20
C SER A 27 3.45 -24.04 5.82
N GLN A 28 2.20 -23.70 5.50
CA GLN A 28 1.59 -24.02 4.20
C GLN A 28 2.20 -23.14 3.09
N TRP A 29 2.29 -21.83 3.33
CA TRP A 29 2.87 -20.89 2.36
C TRP A 29 4.37 -21.12 2.18
N GLU A 30 5.12 -21.44 3.24
CA GLU A 30 6.53 -21.85 3.11
C GLU A 30 6.72 -23.09 2.24
N THR A 31 5.78 -24.06 2.33
CA THR A 31 5.80 -25.25 1.48
C THR A 31 5.48 -24.89 0.03
N TYR A 32 4.45 -24.06 -0.18
CA TYR A 32 4.06 -23.56 -1.49
C TYR A 32 5.21 -22.82 -2.20
N PHE A 33 5.90 -21.92 -1.52
CA PHE A 33 7.03 -21.16 -2.10
C PHE A 33 8.25 -22.02 -2.37
N ARG A 34 8.41 -23.14 -1.67
CA ARG A 34 9.47 -24.11 -1.98
C ARG A 34 9.19 -24.84 -3.31
N GLU A 35 7.92 -25.10 -3.62
CA GLU A 35 7.49 -25.73 -4.87
C GLU A 35 7.38 -24.71 -6.02
N HIS A 36 7.09 -23.44 -5.68
CA HIS A 36 6.85 -22.34 -6.62
C HIS A 36 7.77 -21.12 -6.36
N PRO A 37 9.10 -21.27 -6.52
CA PRO A 37 10.03 -20.17 -6.29
C PRO A 37 9.79 -18.98 -7.25
N GLU A 38 9.17 -19.20 -8.40
CA GLU A 38 8.79 -18.16 -9.36
C GLU A 38 7.76 -17.16 -8.81
N GLN A 39 6.98 -17.56 -7.80
CA GLN A 39 5.91 -16.73 -7.22
C GLN A 39 6.36 -15.93 -6.00
N ILE A 40 7.57 -16.18 -5.48
CA ILE A 40 8.09 -15.52 -4.28
C ILE A 40 8.16 -14.00 -4.47
N ALA A 41 8.60 -13.55 -5.65
CA ALA A 41 8.73 -12.12 -5.95
C ALA A 41 7.37 -11.42 -5.89
N ASP A 42 6.35 -12.00 -6.52
CA ASP A 42 4.99 -11.45 -6.54
C ASP A 42 4.36 -11.49 -5.13
N ALA A 43 4.61 -12.54 -4.35
CA ALA A 43 4.13 -12.66 -2.98
C ALA A 43 4.79 -11.64 -2.04
N GLU A 44 6.10 -11.40 -2.16
CA GLU A 44 6.79 -10.37 -1.37
C GLU A 44 6.31 -8.96 -1.76
N GLU A 45 6.02 -8.72 -3.05
CA GLU A 45 5.38 -7.46 -3.48
C GLU A 45 3.98 -7.31 -2.88
N ALA A 46 3.15 -8.35 -2.93
CA ALA A 46 1.82 -8.33 -2.32
C ALA A 46 1.88 -8.08 -0.80
N LYS A 47 2.84 -8.71 -0.09
CA LYS A 47 3.08 -8.45 1.34
C LYS A 47 3.49 -7.01 1.59
N ALA A 48 4.38 -6.44 0.77
CA ALA A 48 4.78 -5.05 0.91
C ALA A 48 3.59 -4.09 0.71
N VAL A 49 2.68 -4.39 -0.20
CA VAL A 49 1.44 -3.63 -0.41
C VAL A 49 0.50 -3.76 0.79
N LEU A 50 0.32 -4.96 1.35
CA LEU A 50 -0.55 -5.18 2.52
C LEU A 50 -0.02 -4.52 3.80
N LEU A 51 1.30 -4.56 3.99
CA LEU A 51 1.98 -4.03 5.17
C LEU A 51 2.37 -2.56 5.02
N ALA A 52 2.18 -1.99 3.82
CA ALA A 52 2.35 -0.57 3.62
C ALA A 52 1.41 0.18 4.59
N PRO A 53 1.92 1.18 5.32
CA PRO A 53 1.07 1.98 6.18
C PRO A 53 -0.06 2.59 5.32
N ALA A 54 -1.31 2.41 5.78
CA ALA A 54 -2.52 2.83 5.05
C ALA A 54 -2.55 4.33 4.73
N ASP A 55 -1.77 5.11 5.49
CA ASP A 55 -1.37 6.46 5.17
C ASP A 55 0.15 6.48 5.01
N VAL A 56 0.62 6.89 3.83
CA VAL A 56 1.84 7.71 3.81
C VAL A 56 1.51 8.87 4.73
N ALA A 57 2.04 8.86 5.95
CA ALA A 57 2.02 10.04 6.78
C ALA A 57 2.56 11.16 5.89
N CYS A 58 1.68 12.08 5.52
CA CYS A 58 2.09 13.23 4.75
C CYS A 58 3.04 13.97 5.70
N ASP A 59 4.35 13.92 5.47
CA ASP A 59 5.39 14.50 6.35
C ASP A 59 5.25 16.02 6.53
N PHE A 60 4.20 16.62 5.95
CA PHE A 60 3.77 17.96 6.26
C PHE A 60 3.45 18.06 7.74
N SER A 61 4.26 18.86 8.44
CA SER A 61 3.86 19.44 9.70
C SER A 61 2.55 20.23 9.54
N LEU A 62 1.86 20.48 10.66
CA LEU A 62 0.67 21.34 10.69
C LEU A 62 0.92 22.70 10.00
N VAL A 63 2.13 23.23 10.16
CA VAL A 63 2.55 24.51 9.58
C VAL A 63 2.65 24.42 8.06
N GLU A 64 3.34 23.41 7.53
CA GLU A 64 3.47 23.25 6.07
C GLU A 64 2.13 22.96 5.39
N ASN A 65 1.22 22.25 6.08
CA ASN A 65 -0.14 22.03 5.60
C ASN A 65 -0.93 23.35 5.53
N GLN A 66 -0.77 24.21 6.54
CA GLN A 66 -1.42 25.52 6.58
C GLN A 66 -0.87 26.47 5.52
N ASP A 67 0.46 26.52 5.34
CA ASP A 67 1.11 27.29 4.28
C ASP A 67 0.64 26.83 2.89
N LEU A 68 0.53 25.52 2.69
CA LEU A 68 0.03 24.96 1.44
C LEU A 68 -1.43 25.36 1.18
N LYS A 69 -2.27 25.30 2.21
CA LYS A 69 -3.68 25.71 2.14
C LYS A 69 -3.80 27.19 1.79
N ASP A 70 -3.04 28.05 2.46
CA ASP A 70 -3.05 29.49 2.21
C ASP A 70 -2.59 29.82 0.80
N ARG A 71 -1.57 29.12 0.30
CA ARG A 71 -1.09 29.26 -1.08
C ARG A 71 -2.16 28.88 -2.10
N ILE A 72 -2.84 27.75 -1.91
CA ILE A 72 -3.94 27.30 -2.79
C ILE A 72 -5.09 28.32 -2.79
N VAL A 73 -5.51 28.78 -1.61
CA VAL A 73 -6.59 29.76 -1.47
C VAL A 73 -6.22 31.09 -2.12
N SER A 74 -4.97 31.55 -1.95
CA SER A 74 -4.48 32.77 -2.61
C SER A 74 -4.54 32.64 -4.13
N SER A 75 -4.01 31.53 -4.68
CA SER A 75 -4.03 31.32 -6.13
C SER A 75 -5.44 31.30 -6.71
N ILE A 76 -6.43 30.73 -6.02
CA ILE A 76 -7.84 30.75 -6.47
C ILE A 76 -8.43 32.17 -6.44
N LYS A 77 -8.12 32.95 -5.39
CA LYS A 77 -8.56 34.35 -5.27
C LYS A 77 -7.96 35.22 -6.37
N ASP A 78 -6.69 34.98 -6.72
CA ASP A 78 -6.01 35.71 -7.78
C ASP A 78 -6.70 35.50 -9.14
N PHE A 79 -7.20 34.29 -9.42
CA PHE A 79 -8.03 34.03 -10.61
C PHE A 79 -9.42 34.68 -10.53
N SER A 80 -10.00 34.78 -9.33
CA SER A 80 -11.33 35.39 -9.14
C SER A 80 -11.35 36.91 -9.32
N ASN A 81 -10.20 37.57 -9.16
CA ASN A 81 -10.04 39.02 -9.34
C ASN A 81 -9.75 39.43 -10.80
N ILE A 82 -9.65 38.46 -11.72
CA ILE A 82 -9.37 38.69 -13.15
C ILE A 82 -10.67 38.60 -14.00
N LEU A 83 -11.79 38.13 -13.43
CA LEU A 83 -13.10 38.05 -14.09
C LEU A 83 -14.00 39.23 -13.71
#